data_AF-A0A3C0KA09-F1
#
_entry.id   AF-A0A3C0KA09-F1
#
_cell.length_a   1.000
_cell.length_b   1.000
_cell.length_c   1.000
_cell.angle_alpha   90.00
_cell.angle_beta   90.00
_cell.angle_gamma   90.00
#
_symmetry.space_group_name_H-M   'P 1'
#
loop_
_entity.id
_entity.type
_entity.pdbx_description
1 polymer ?
#
loop_
_entity_poly.entity_id
_entity_poly.type
_entity_poly.pdbx_seq_one_letter_code
_entity_poly.pdbx_strand_id
1 'polypeptide(L)'
;AGSLVGSSGAILSYIMCKAMNRSFFNVILGGFGGDTGGGAAAGVKEQRPVKSGSADDAAFVLGNAETVVIVPGYGLAVARAQHAVKELAEKLVHKGITVKYAIHPVAGRMPGHMNVLLAEAEVPYDQVFEMEDINGEFGQADVAIILGANDVVNPAAHTKGSPIYGMPILEAYKAKTVIVNKRSMAA
;
A
#
# COMPACT_ATOMS: atom_id res chain seq x y z
N ALA A 1 4.00 -28.13 21.53
CA ALA A 1 2.94 -27.22 21.08
C ALA A 1 3.25 -25.75 21.43
N GLY A 2 3.44 -25.40 22.71
CA GLY A 2 3.70 -24.02 23.13
C GLY A 2 4.94 -23.35 22.52
N SER A 3 6.06 -24.07 22.40
CA SER A 3 7.30 -23.54 21.77
C SER A 3 7.16 -23.24 20.27
N LEU A 4 6.38 -24.04 19.54
CA LEU A 4 6.13 -23.84 18.11
C LEU A 4 5.21 -22.64 17.87
N VAL A 5 4.13 -22.52 18.65
CA VAL A 5 3.24 -21.36 18.58
C VAL A 5 3.98 -20.08 19.01
N GLY A 6 4.80 -20.15 20.07
CA GLY A 6 5.60 -19.04 20.54
C GLY A 6 6.64 -18.56 19.53
N SER A 7 7.35 -19.48 18.87
CA SER A 7 8.32 -19.14 17.82
C SER A 7 7.67 -18.54 16.58
N SER A 8 6.53 -19.08 16.12
CA SER A 8 5.76 -18.49 15.01
C SER A 8 5.29 -17.07 15.32
N GLY A 9 4.76 -16.84 16.54
CA GLY A 9 4.34 -15.51 16.96
C GLY A 9 5.49 -14.50 17.02
N ALA A 10 6.66 -14.93 17.50
CA ALA A 10 7.86 -14.09 17.56
C ALA A 10 8.38 -13.72 16.15
N ILE A 11 8.44 -14.69 15.23
CA ILE A 11 8.86 -14.47 13.85
C ILE A 11 7.91 -13.52 13.14
N LEU A 12 6.60 -13.73 13.27
CA LEU A 12 5.59 -12.87 12.67
C LEU A 12 5.70 -11.43 13.19
N SER A 13 5.85 -11.28 14.51
CA SER A 13 6.04 -9.97 15.14
C SER A 13 7.29 -9.26 14.64
N TYR A 14 8.40 -10.00 14.48
CA TYR A 14 9.64 -9.47 13.94
C TYR A 14 9.48 -8.97 12.50
N ILE A 15 8.82 -9.75 11.63
CA ILE A 15 8.55 -9.37 10.24
C ILE A 15 7.71 -8.10 10.18
N MET A 16 6.65 -7.99 11.00
CA MET A 16 5.84 -6.77 11.07
C MET A 16 6.65 -5.55 11.53
N CYS A 17 7.47 -5.70 12.57
CA CYS A 17 8.32 -4.63 13.09
C CYS A 17 9.31 -4.15 12.03
N LYS A 18 9.96 -5.08 11.33
CA LYS A 18 10.89 -4.80 10.22
C LYS A 18 10.19 -4.07 9.06
N ALA A 19 8.99 -4.50 8.69
CA ALA A 19 8.19 -3.87 7.64
C ALA A 19 7.69 -2.45 8.01
N MET A 20 7.63 -2.11 9.30
CA MET A 20 7.36 -0.74 9.77
C MET A 20 8.63 0.09 9.99
N ASN A 21 9.81 -0.50 9.80
CA ASN A 21 11.10 0.05 10.23
C ASN A 21 11.10 0.51 11.70
N ARG A 22 10.55 -0.31 12.60
CA ARG A 22 10.53 -0.06 14.04
C ARG A 22 11.11 -1.26 14.79
N SER A 23 11.83 -1.01 15.88
CA SER A 23 12.32 -2.09 16.75
C SER A 23 11.16 -2.69 17.56
N PHE A 24 11.23 -3.99 17.86
CA PHE A 24 10.23 -4.69 18.66
C PHE A 24 10.03 -4.04 20.03
N PHE A 25 11.12 -3.60 20.68
CA PHE A 25 11.07 -2.87 21.95
C PHE A 25 10.32 -1.55 21.85
N ASN A 26 10.53 -0.76 20.78
CA ASN A 26 9.84 0.52 20.60
C ASN A 26 8.33 0.34 20.38
N VAL A 27 7.92 -0.78 19.76
CA VAL A 27 6.50 -1.09 19.57
C VAL A 27 5.84 -1.48 20.89
N ILE A 28 6.48 -2.30 21.73
CA ILE A 28 5.92 -2.77 23.00
C ILE A 28 5.93 -1.69 24.09
N LEU A 29 7.00 -0.87 24.16
CA LEU A 29 7.19 0.13 25.21
C LEU A 29 6.62 1.52 24.85
N GLY A 30 5.93 1.65 23.72
CA GLY A 30 5.26 2.90 23.35
C GLY A 30 6.19 4.01 22.84
N GLY A 31 7.36 3.66 22.28
CA GLY A 31 8.27 4.60 21.64
C GLY A 31 7.69 5.11 20.32
N PHE A 32 7.14 6.32 20.32
CA PHE A 32 6.82 7.07 19.10
C PHE A 32 8.13 7.62 18.52
N GLY A 33 8.62 7.03 17.43
CA GLY A 33 9.87 7.40 16.78
C GLY A 33 10.85 6.24 16.65
N GLY A 34 11.30 5.96 15.43
CA GLY A 34 12.47 5.10 15.19
C GLY A 34 13.73 5.75 15.76
N ASP A 35 14.73 4.92 16.05
CA ASP A 35 15.96 5.26 16.78
C ASP A 35 16.98 6.09 15.95
N THR A 36 16.49 7.09 15.22
CA THR A 36 17.31 8.11 14.57
C THR A 36 16.87 9.47 15.09
N GLY A 37 17.47 9.87 16.22
CA GLY A 37 17.29 11.17 16.82
C GLY A 37 17.49 12.32 15.84
N GLY A 38 16.53 13.24 15.86
CA GLY A 38 16.55 14.50 15.15
C GLY A 38 15.20 15.17 15.37
N GLY A 39 15.15 16.18 16.26
CA GLY A 39 13.92 16.86 16.64
C GLY A 39 13.09 17.26 15.43
N ALA A 40 11.78 16.99 15.50
CA ALA A 40 10.84 17.33 14.45
C ALA A 40 10.85 18.86 14.24
N ALA A 41 11.53 19.32 13.20
CA ALA A 41 11.13 20.56 12.57
C ALA A 41 9.70 20.31 12.06
N ALA A 42 8.75 21.10 12.55
CA ALA A 42 7.40 21.14 12.02
C ALA A 42 7.50 21.49 10.54
N GLY A 43 7.54 20.46 9.69
CA GLY A 43 7.55 20.61 8.25
C GLY A 43 6.33 21.43 7.87
N VAL A 44 6.58 22.59 7.28
CA VAL A 44 5.56 23.42 6.62
C VAL A 44 4.68 22.46 5.82
N LYS A 45 3.38 22.42 6.13
CA LYS A 45 2.40 21.72 5.29
C LYS A 45 2.42 22.41 3.94
N GLU A 46 3.30 21.96 3.07
CA GLU A 46 3.35 22.41 1.70
C GLU A 46 2.05 21.91 1.06
N GLN A 47 1.07 22.81 0.97
CA GLN A 47 -0.21 22.53 0.36
C GLN A 47 0.03 22.49 -1.14
N ARG A 48 0.64 21.39 -1.60
CA ARG A 48 0.91 21.17 -3.01
C ARG A 48 -0.43 21.07 -3.74
N PRO A 49 -0.54 21.66 -4.94
CA PRO A 49 -1.77 21.57 -5.71
C PRO A 49 -2.10 20.11 -5.98
N VAL A 50 -3.26 19.67 -5.51
CA VAL A 50 -3.79 18.33 -5.79
C VAL A 50 -4.71 18.41 -7.01
N LYS A 51 -4.58 17.45 -7.91
CA LYS A 51 -5.50 17.29 -9.03
C LYS A 51 -6.63 16.37 -8.59
N SER A 52 -7.81 16.93 -8.41
CA SER A 52 -9.03 16.15 -8.18
C SER A 52 -9.60 15.73 -9.53
N GLY A 53 -9.90 14.45 -9.69
CA GLY A 53 -10.57 13.90 -10.87
C GLY A 53 -11.92 13.30 -10.50
N SER A 54 -12.77 13.09 -11.51
CA SER A 54 -14.02 12.36 -11.38
C SER A 54 -13.83 10.85 -11.59
N ALA A 55 -14.88 10.08 -11.31
CA ALA A 55 -14.88 8.64 -11.62
C ALA A 55 -14.78 8.38 -13.13
N ASP A 56 -15.37 9.25 -13.95
CA ASP A 56 -15.32 9.14 -15.41
C ASP A 56 -13.89 9.38 -15.93
N ASP A 57 -13.16 10.35 -15.36
CA ASP A 57 -11.76 10.58 -15.70
C ASP A 57 -10.89 9.37 -15.33
N ALA A 58 -11.12 8.79 -14.14
CA ALA A 58 -10.41 7.58 -13.72
C ALA A 58 -10.70 6.40 -14.65
N ALA A 59 -11.96 6.20 -15.05
CA ALA A 59 -12.34 5.15 -15.99
C ALA A 59 -11.71 5.37 -17.37
N PHE A 60 -11.63 6.62 -17.85
CA PHE A 60 -10.97 6.96 -19.10
C PHE A 60 -9.46 6.66 -19.05
N VAL A 61 -8.77 7.09 -17.99
CA VAL A 61 -7.33 6.82 -17.83
C VAL A 61 -7.06 5.33 -17.73
N LEU A 62 -7.82 4.60 -16.91
CA LEU A 62 -7.66 3.15 -16.76
C LEU A 62 -7.97 2.40 -18.06
N GLY A 63 -9.00 2.82 -18.81
CA GLY A 63 -9.41 2.15 -20.03
C GLY A 63 -8.45 2.31 -21.23
N ASN A 64 -7.49 3.23 -21.14
CA ASN A 64 -6.46 3.48 -22.16
C ASN A 64 -5.05 3.07 -21.70
N ALA A 65 -4.91 2.48 -20.51
CA ALA A 65 -3.65 1.96 -20.00
C ALA A 65 -3.35 0.57 -20.59
N GLU A 66 -2.07 0.21 -20.71
CA GLU A 66 -1.67 -1.16 -21.02
C GLU A 66 -1.44 -1.96 -19.72
N THR A 67 -0.95 -1.26 -18.68
CA THR A 67 -0.60 -1.84 -17.39
C THR A 67 -1.18 -1.04 -16.22
N VAL A 68 -1.91 -1.73 -15.34
CA VAL A 68 -2.53 -1.15 -14.14
C VAL A 68 -2.08 -1.91 -12.91
N VAL A 69 -1.54 -1.18 -11.93
CA VAL A 69 -1.17 -1.73 -10.61
C VAL A 69 -2.13 -1.21 -9.55
N ILE A 70 -2.86 -2.12 -8.92
CA ILE A 70 -3.80 -1.82 -7.83
C ILE A 70 -3.07 -1.97 -6.50
N VAL A 71 -3.06 -0.91 -5.69
CA VAL A 71 -2.48 -0.92 -4.34
C VAL A 71 -3.61 -0.87 -3.30
N PRO A 72 -4.07 -2.02 -2.78
CA PRO A 72 -5.10 -2.06 -1.75
C PRO A 72 -4.54 -1.65 -0.38
N GLY A 73 -5.35 -0.92 0.38
CA GLY A 73 -5.05 -0.54 1.75
C GLY A 73 -6.22 -0.76 2.70
N TYR A 74 -6.06 -0.34 3.96
CA TYR A 74 -7.07 -0.55 4.99
C TYR A 74 -8.43 0.08 4.65
N GLY A 75 -8.45 1.20 3.91
CA GLY A 75 -9.70 1.83 3.50
C GLY A 75 -10.58 0.93 2.62
N LEU A 76 -9.98 0.04 1.81
CA LEU A 76 -10.70 -0.95 1.02
C LEU A 76 -11.42 -1.96 1.92
N ALA A 77 -10.75 -2.43 2.98
CA ALA A 77 -11.33 -3.34 3.97
C ALA A 77 -12.50 -2.70 4.73
N VAL A 78 -12.33 -1.45 5.18
CA VAL A 78 -13.39 -0.71 5.89
C VAL A 78 -14.62 -0.52 5.00
N ALA A 79 -14.43 -0.29 3.71
CA ALA A 79 -15.51 -0.11 2.75
C ALA A 79 -16.10 -1.43 2.22
N ARG A 80 -15.51 -2.58 2.55
CA ARG A 80 -15.84 -3.89 1.96
C ARG A 80 -15.86 -3.86 0.42
N ALA A 81 -14.87 -3.19 -0.16
CA ALA A 81 -14.83 -2.93 -1.60
C ALA A 81 -14.10 -4.01 -2.42
N GLN A 82 -13.68 -5.12 -1.80
CA GLN A 82 -12.88 -6.17 -2.47
C GLN A 82 -13.56 -6.74 -3.73
N HIS A 83 -14.88 -6.97 -3.69
CA HIS A 83 -15.63 -7.47 -4.86
C HIS A 83 -15.74 -6.43 -5.98
N ALA A 84 -15.93 -5.16 -5.64
CA ALA A 84 -15.97 -4.07 -6.64
C ALA A 84 -14.62 -3.89 -7.33
N VAL A 85 -13.52 -4.05 -6.59
CA VAL A 85 -12.16 -3.99 -7.14
C VAL A 85 -11.87 -5.20 -8.03
N LYS A 86 -12.36 -6.38 -7.67
CA LYS A 86 -12.28 -7.59 -8.50
C LYS A 86 -13.06 -7.41 -9.80
N GLU A 87 -14.29 -6.91 -9.75
CA GLU A 87 -15.09 -6.60 -10.93
C GLU A 87 -14.42 -5.56 -11.85
N LEU A 88 -13.80 -4.52 -11.25
CA LEU A 88 -13.02 -3.54 -12.01
C LEU A 88 -11.83 -4.21 -12.73
N ALA A 89 -11.06 -5.03 -12.02
CA ALA A 89 -9.93 -5.74 -12.60
C ALA A 89 -10.35 -6.67 -13.74
N GLU A 90 -11.44 -7.43 -13.56
CA GLU A 90 -12.00 -8.30 -14.62
C GLU A 90 -12.37 -7.49 -15.88
N LYS A 91 -13.02 -6.34 -15.72
CA LYS A 91 -13.38 -5.46 -16.85
C LYS A 91 -12.14 -4.92 -17.58
N LEU A 92 -11.07 -4.61 -16.85
CA LEU A 92 -9.80 -4.16 -17.45
C LEU A 92 -9.09 -5.32 -18.16
N VAL A 93 -9.04 -6.51 -17.55
CA VAL A 93 -8.46 -7.72 -18.17
C VAL A 93 -9.22 -8.10 -19.44
N HIS A 94 -10.55 -7.98 -19.46
CA HIS A 94 -11.37 -8.19 -20.66
C HIS A 94 -11.05 -7.21 -21.80
N LYS A 95 -10.51 -6.04 -21.49
CA LYS A 95 -10.02 -5.07 -22.47
C LYS A 95 -8.58 -5.35 -22.94
N GLY A 96 -7.96 -6.43 -22.45
CA GLY A 96 -6.57 -6.79 -22.75
C GLY A 96 -5.54 -6.05 -21.88
N ILE A 97 -5.97 -5.39 -20.82
CA ILE A 97 -5.10 -4.62 -19.92
C ILE A 97 -4.50 -5.55 -18.88
N THR A 98 -3.20 -5.44 -18.64
CA THR A 98 -2.52 -6.20 -17.59
C THR A 98 -2.82 -5.59 -16.24
N VAL A 99 -3.47 -6.33 -15.34
CA VAL A 99 -3.79 -5.89 -13.98
C VAL A 99 -2.99 -6.69 -12.96
N LYS A 100 -2.33 -5.99 -12.04
CA LYS A 100 -1.57 -6.58 -10.93
C LYS A 100 -2.00 -5.94 -9.61
N TYR A 101 -2.01 -6.72 -8.53
CA TYR A 101 -2.22 -6.25 -7.16
C TYR A 101 -0.89 -6.21 -6.44
N ALA A 102 -0.55 -5.06 -5.85
CA ALA A 102 0.67 -4.86 -5.11
C ALA A 102 0.38 -4.80 -3.61
N ILE A 103 0.84 -5.80 -2.87
CA ILE A 103 0.55 -5.95 -1.44
C ILE A 103 1.73 -5.48 -0.60
N HIS A 104 1.46 -4.53 0.30
CA HIS A 104 2.42 -4.16 1.33
C HIS A 104 2.29 -5.11 2.54
N PRO A 105 3.39 -5.62 3.13
CA PRO A 105 3.33 -6.60 4.23
C PRO A 105 2.52 -6.15 5.45
N VAL A 106 2.46 -4.84 5.70
CA VAL A 106 1.68 -4.23 6.79
C VAL A 106 0.44 -3.46 6.30
N ALA A 107 -0.03 -3.69 5.07
CA ALA A 107 -1.31 -3.15 4.62
C ALA A 107 -2.46 -3.74 5.44
N GLY A 108 -3.26 -2.88 6.08
CA GLY A 108 -4.44 -3.27 6.85
C GLY A 108 -4.26 -3.14 8.36
N ARG A 109 -4.73 -4.14 9.09
CA ARG A 109 -4.72 -4.23 10.57
C ARG A 109 -4.26 -5.59 11.11
N MET A 110 -3.97 -6.54 10.23
CA MET A 110 -3.43 -7.85 10.57
C MET A 110 -2.41 -8.26 9.49
N PRO A 111 -1.40 -9.10 9.80
CA PRO A 111 -0.59 -9.73 8.78
C PRO A 111 -1.44 -10.42 7.72
N GLY A 112 -1.11 -10.21 6.45
CA GLY A 112 -1.83 -10.82 5.33
C GLY A 112 -3.29 -10.37 5.18
N HIS A 113 -3.70 -9.25 5.80
CA HIS A 113 -5.08 -8.77 5.75
C HIS A 113 -5.58 -8.67 4.31
N MET A 114 -4.79 -8.04 3.43
CA MET A 114 -5.19 -7.86 2.04
C MET A 114 -5.24 -9.18 1.28
N ASN A 115 -4.30 -10.09 1.50
CA ASN A 115 -4.30 -11.41 0.86
C ASN A 115 -5.58 -12.19 1.18
N VAL A 116 -6.04 -12.15 2.44
CA VAL A 116 -7.27 -12.82 2.86
C VAL A 116 -8.50 -12.19 2.20
N LEU A 117 -8.60 -10.86 2.17
CA LEU A 117 -9.75 -10.18 1.54
C LEU A 117 -9.80 -10.36 0.02
N LEU A 118 -8.66 -10.38 -0.64
CA LEU A 118 -8.59 -10.65 -2.07
C LEU A 118 -8.91 -12.12 -2.38
N ALA A 119 -8.48 -13.05 -1.53
CA ALA A 119 -8.87 -14.45 -1.64
C ALA A 119 -10.38 -14.65 -1.40
N GLU A 120 -10.99 -13.93 -0.46
CA GLU A 120 -12.45 -13.91 -0.25
C GLU A 120 -13.20 -13.38 -1.49
N ALA A 121 -12.61 -12.41 -2.21
CA ALA A 121 -13.14 -11.90 -3.46
C ALA A 121 -12.81 -12.77 -4.68
N GLU A 122 -12.16 -13.93 -4.49
CA GLU A 122 -11.74 -14.86 -5.55
C GLU A 122 -10.80 -14.22 -6.58
N VAL A 123 -9.92 -13.33 -6.13
CA VAL A 123 -8.87 -12.75 -6.98
C VAL A 123 -7.82 -13.83 -7.28
N PRO A 124 -7.44 -14.04 -8.55
CA PRO A 124 -6.41 -15.00 -8.93
C PRO A 124 -5.05 -14.67 -8.28
N TYR A 125 -4.42 -15.67 -7.66
CA TYR A 125 -3.15 -15.49 -6.92
C TYR A 125 -1.98 -15.07 -7.82
N ASP A 126 -2.01 -15.42 -9.10
CA ASP A 126 -1.02 -15.01 -10.11
C ASP A 126 -1.05 -13.49 -10.39
N GLN A 127 -2.14 -12.81 -10.03
CA GLN A 127 -2.25 -11.36 -10.11
C GLN A 127 -1.80 -10.67 -8.82
N VAL A 128 -1.53 -11.41 -7.74
CA VAL A 128 -1.21 -10.84 -6.41
C VAL A 128 0.29 -10.95 -6.16
N PHE A 129 0.94 -9.80 -6.04
CA PHE A 129 2.39 -9.70 -5.86
C PHE A 129 2.71 -9.04 -4.53
N GLU A 130 3.73 -9.56 -3.85
CA GLU A 130 4.30 -8.94 -2.66
C GLU A 130 5.17 -7.75 -3.07
N MET A 131 5.35 -6.81 -2.14
CA MET A 131 6.09 -5.55 -2.38
C MET A 131 7.50 -5.76 -2.97
N GLU A 132 8.23 -6.78 -2.51
CA GLU A 132 9.59 -7.06 -2.96
C GLU A 132 9.64 -7.47 -4.45
N ASP A 133 8.60 -8.14 -4.94
CA ASP A 133 8.53 -8.65 -6.30
C ASP A 133 8.07 -7.57 -7.30
N ILE A 134 7.14 -6.70 -6.88
CA ILE A 134 6.49 -5.73 -7.78
C ILE A 134 7.14 -4.34 -7.78
N ASN A 135 7.95 -3.99 -6.78
CA ASN A 135 8.53 -2.65 -6.68
C ASN A 135 9.39 -2.27 -7.90
N GLY A 136 10.10 -3.25 -8.48
CA GLY A 136 10.91 -3.05 -9.69
C GLY A 136 10.10 -2.72 -10.94
N GLU A 137 8.80 -3.02 -10.94
CA GLU A 137 7.92 -2.84 -12.11
C GLU A 137 7.18 -1.50 -12.13
N PHE A 138 7.06 -0.78 -11.01
CA PHE A 138 6.28 0.46 -10.95
C PHE A 138 6.74 1.51 -11.96
N GLY A 139 8.03 1.57 -12.30
CA GLY A 139 8.55 2.49 -13.30
C GLY A 139 8.05 2.23 -14.74
N GLN A 140 7.51 1.04 -14.99
CA GLN A 140 6.94 0.65 -16.28
C GLN A 140 5.40 0.71 -16.29
N ALA A 141 4.77 0.77 -15.11
CA ALA A 141 3.32 0.82 -14.98
C ALA A 141 2.73 2.14 -15.51
N ASP A 142 1.69 2.05 -16.33
CA ASP A 142 0.99 3.23 -16.84
C ASP A 142 0.17 3.91 -15.75
N VAL A 143 -0.55 3.10 -14.95
CA VAL A 143 -1.42 3.61 -13.90
C VAL A 143 -1.24 2.81 -12.61
N ALA A 144 -0.93 3.50 -11.52
CA ALA A 144 -1.04 2.97 -10.17
C ALA A 144 -2.32 3.53 -9.50
N ILE A 145 -3.25 2.65 -9.13
CA ILE A 145 -4.47 3.02 -8.41
C ILE A 145 -4.36 2.62 -6.94
N ILE A 146 -4.30 3.61 -6.07
CA ILE A 146 -4.18 3.45 -4.62
C ILE A 146 -5.58 3.48 -4.01
N LEU A 147 -5.98 2.38 -3.38
CA LEU A 147 -7.32 2.19 -2.83
C LEU A 147 -7.27 2.12 -1.31
N GLY A 148 -7.45 3.28 -0.66
CA GLY A 148 -7.50 3.35 0.80
C GLY A 148 -6.17 3.04 1.51
N ALA A 149 -5.04 3.21 0.82
CA ALA A 149 -3.69 3.16 1.38
C ALA A 149 -3.14 4.60 1.55
N ASN A 150 -2.26 4.81 2.55
CA ASN A 150 -1.62 6.10 2.80
C ASN A 150 -0.13 5.92 3.11
N ASP A 151 0.21 5.48 4.33
CA ASP A 151 1.62 5.39 4.76
C ASP A 151 2.45 4.41 3.93
N VAL A 152 1.86 3.29 3.52
CA VAL A 152 2.53 2.22 2.74
C VAL A 152 2.93 2.61 1.31
N VAL A 153 2.51 3.79 0.85
CA VAL A 153 2.86 4.37 -0.47
C VAL A 153 3.51 5.74 -0.33
N ASN A 154 3.76 6.20 0.90
CA ASN A 154 4.17 7.58 1.17
C ASN A 154 5.68 7.78 0.92
N PRO A 155 6.10 8.54 -0.11
CA PRO A 155 7.52 8.74 -0.42
C PRO A 155 8.32 9.44 0.68
N ALA A 156 7.65 10.05 1.67
CA ALA A 156 8.29 10.62 2.84
C ALA A 156 9.10 9.59 3.65
N ALA A 157 8.90 8.29 3.44
CA ALA A 157 9.75 7.26 4.03
C ALA A 157 11.22 7.34 3.59
N HIS A 158 11.52 7.96 2.44
CA HIS A 158 12.91 8.18 2.00
C HIS A 158 13.52 9.49 2.53
N THR A 159 12.73 10.35 3.18
CA THR A 159 13.17 11.67 3.66
C THR A 159 13.59 11.61 5.12
N LYS A 160 14.86 11.92 5.40
CA LYS A 160 15.38 12.03 6.77
C LYS A 160 14.55 13.02 7.59
N GLY A 161 14.18 12.62 8.82
CA GLY A 161 13.33 13.42 9.71
C GLY A 161 11.82 13.18 9.56
N SER A 162 11.39 12.38 8.57
CA SER A 162 10.01 11.90 8.49
C SER A 162 9.70 10.90 9.63
N PRO A 163 8.48 10.91 10.21
CA PRO A 163 8.07 9.92 11.21
C PRO A 163 8.13 8.47 10.73
N ILE A 164 8.07 8.25 9.41
CA ILE A 164 8.12 6.95 8.74
C ILE A 164 9.45 6.72 8.01
N TYR A 165 10.49 7.50 8.34
CA TYR A 165 11.78 7.37 7.67
C TYR A 165 12.34 5.94 7.75
N GLY A 166 12.78 5.41 6.61
CA GLY A 166 13.31 4.06 6.45
C GLY A 166 12.27 2.95 6.40
N MET A 167 10.97 3.26 6.53
CA MET A 167 9.90 2.29 6.27
C MET A 167 9.96 1.85 4.80
N PRO A 168 10.05 0.54 4.50
CA PRO A 168 9.82 0.05 3.14
C PRO A 168 8.43 0.49 2.67
N ILE A 169 8.32 0.94 1.42
CA ILE A 169 7.04 1.36 0.84
C ILE A 169 6.87 0.75 -0.54
N LEU A 170 5.63 0.72 -1.02
CA LEU A 170 5.34 0.52 -2.43
C LEU A 170 5.66 1.80 -3.19
N GLU A 171 6.56 1.71 -4.17
CA GLU A 171 7.05 2.86 -4.93
C GLU A 171 6.08 3.28 -6.04
N ALA A 172 4.78 3.31 -5.73
CA ALA A 172 3.71 3.65 -6.67
C ALA A 172 3.88 5.02 -7.34
N TYR A 173 4.61 5.94 -6.69
CA TYR A 173 4.97 7.25 -7.24
C TYR A 173 5.85 7.18 -8.51
N LYS A 174 6.46 6.02 -8.81
CA LYS A 174 7.25 5.80 -10.03
C LYS A 174 6.39 5.49 -11.27
N ALA A 175 5.11 5.16 -11.09
CA ALA A 175 4.19 4.94 -12.21
C ALA A 175 3.93 6.23 -13.00
N LYS A 176 3.56 6.10 -14.28
CA LYS A 176 3.30 7.27 -15.15
C LYS A 176 2.15 8.13 -14.63
N THR A 177 1.08 7.49 -14.17
CA THR A 177 -0.08 8.14 -13.54
C THR A 177 -0.42 7.48 -12.21
N VAL A 178 -0.71 8.28 -11.19
CA VAL A 178 -1.13 7.79 -9.87
C VAL A 178 -2.51 8.32 -9.54
N ILE A 179 -3.45 7.43 -9.27
CA ILE A 179 -4.81 7.75 -8.84
C ILE A 179 -4.96 7.34 -7.38
N VAL A 180 -5.32 8.28 -6.50
CA VAL A 180 -5.54 7.99 -5.08
C VAL A 180 -7.03 8.10 -4.77
N ASN A 181 -7.65 7.00 -4.39
CA ASN A 181 -9.04 6.97 -3.94
C ASN A 181 -9.09 6.96 -2.40
N LYS A 182 -9.49 8.10 -1.82
CA LYS A 182 -9.69 8.31 -0.38
C LYS A 182 -10.81 9.33 -0.12
N ARG A 183 -11.39 9.29 1.08
CA ARG A 183 -12.54 10.13 1.48
C ARG A 183 -12.22 11.64 1.55
N SER A 184 -11.02 11.99 2.02
CA SER A 184 -10.61 13.39 2.21
C SER A 184 -9.09 13.51 2.22
N MET A 185 -8.56 14.74 2.19
CA MET A 185 -7.12 15.02 2.20
C MET A 185 -6.46 14.94 3.59
N ALA A 186 -7.17 14.48 4.62
CA ALA A 186 -6.58 14.27 5.94
C ALA A 186 -5.42 13.26 5.86
N ALA A 187 -4.34 13.55 6.60
CA ALA A 187 -3.25 12.61 6.86
C ALA A 187 -3.73 11.52 7.81
#